data_AF-A0A2X1PRG8-F1
#
_entry.id   AF-A0A2X1PRG8-F1
#
_cell.length_a   1.000
_cell.length_b   1.000
_cell.length_c   1.000
_cell.angle_alpha   90.00
_cell.angle_beta   90.00
_cell.angle_gamma   90.00
#
_symmetry.space_group_name_H-M   'P 1'
#
loop_
_entity.id
_entity.type
_entity.pdbx_description
1 polymer ?
#
loop_
_entity_poly.entity_id
_entity_poly.type
_entity_poly.pdbx_seq_one_letter_code
_entity_poly.pdbx_strand_id
1 'polypeptide(L)'
;MTDLTGILYIVATPIGNLQDITQRALETFAQVDLIAAEDTRHSGLLLSHYGIKKPFFALHDHNEQEKAHILVEKLKQGSNIALISDAGTPLISDPGFHLVRQCREAGIRVVPLPGACAAITALCASGIASDRFCFEGFFTREK
;
A
#
# COMPACT_ATOMS: atom_id res chain seq x y z
N MET A 1 14.70 25.95 -5.86
CA MET A 1 15.31 24.66 -5.49
C MET A 1 14.21 23.64 -5.62
N THR A 2 14.26 22.77 -6.63
CA THR A 2 13.35 21.62 -6.71
C THR A 2 13.71 20.70 -5.55
N ASP A 3 12.83 20.60 -4.55
CA ASP A 3 13.01 19.67 -3.44
C ASP A 3 13.20 18.27 -4.03
N LEU A 4 14.36 17.70 -3.76
CA LEU A 4 14.75 16.35 -4.16
C LEU A 4 14.00 15.29 -3.32
N THR A 5 12.88 15.62 -2.69
CA THR A 5 12.13 14.70 -1.82
C THR A 5 11.33 13.72 -2.67
N GLY A 6 11.46 12.44 -2.34
CA GLY A 6 10.75 11.34 -2.99
C GLY A 6 9.26 11.32 -2.64
N ILE A 7 8.53 10.46 -3.34
CA ILE A 7 7.09 10.30 -3.19
C ILE A 7 6.77 8.93 -2.60
N LEU A 8 5.89 8.90 -1.61
CA LEU A 8 5.27 7.67 -1.12
C LEU A 8 4.00 7.40 -1.93
N TYR A 9 4.00 6.30 -2.69
CA TYR A 9 2.82 5.83 -3.42
C TYR A 9 2.10 4.76 -2.60
N ILE A 10 0.79 4.89 -2.44
CA ILE A 10 -0.05 3.85 -1.83
C ILE A 10 -0.67 3.07 -2.98
N VAL A 11 -0.28 1.80 -3.15
CA VAL A 11 -0.61 1.03 -4.36
C VAL A 11 -1.41 -0.21 -3.96
N ALA A 12 -2.66 -0.26 -4.41
CA ALA A 12 -3.49 -1.44 -4.18
C ALA A 12 -3.05 -2.62 -5.05
N THR A 13 -3.06 -3.82 -4.47
CA THR A 13 -2.78 -5.10 -5.13
C THR A 13 -4.08 -5.88 -5.40
N PRO A 14 -4.09 -6.84 -6.32
CA PRO A 14 -5.25 -7.70 -6.54
C PRO A 14 -5.74 -8.44 -5.29
N ILE A 15 -7.05 -8.71 -5.21
CA ILE A 15 -7.68 -9.47 -4.11
C ILE A 15 -8.03 -10.92 -4.49
N GLY A 16 -7.36 -11.48 -5.51
CA GLY A 16 -7.53 -12.86 -5.95
C GLY A 16 -7.50 -13.09 -7.46
N ASN A 17 -7.69 -12.04 -8.27
CA ASN A 17 -7.58 -12.11 -9.73
C ASN A 17 -6.53 -11.12 -10.24
N LEU A 18 -5.46 -11.62 -10.87
CA LEU A 18 -4.35 -10.81 -11.38
C LEU A 18 -4.81 -9.70 -12.35
N GLN A 19 -5.91 -9.89 -13.08
CA GLN A 19 -6.42 -8.88 -14.01
C GLN A 19 -6.94 -7.60 -13.34
N ASP A 20 -7.16 -7.62 -12.02
CA ASP A 20 -7.64 -6.46 -11.26
C ASP A 20 -6.53 -5.46 -10.92
N ILE A 21 -5.26 -5.76 -11.25
CA ILE A 21 -4.19 -4.80 -11.11
C ILE A 21 -4.39 -3.64 -12.10
N THR A 22 -4.21 -2.41 -11.63
CA THR A 22 -4.34 -1.25 -12.53
C THR A 22 -3.07 -1.05 -13.34
N GLN A 23 -3.21 -0.53 -14.56
CA GLN A 23 -2.05 -0.12 -15.38
C GLN A 23 -1.15 0.87 -14.62
N ARG A 24 -1.75 1.81 -13.88
CA ARG A 24 -1.02 2.81 -13.10
C ARG A 24 -0.21 2.19 -11.95
N ALA A 25 -0.69 1.10 -11.35
CA ALA A 25 0.07 0.35 -10.34
C ALA A 25 1.33 -0.26 -10.97
N LEU A 26 1.20 -0.92 -12.12
CA LEU A 26 2.34 -1.50 -12.86
C LEU A 26 3.39 -0.44 -13.25
N GLU A 27 2.94 0.69 -13.78
CA GLU A 27 3.81 1.82 -14.13
C GLU A 27 4.52 2.39 -12.89
N THR A 28 3.80 2.52 -11.76
CA THR A 28 4.37 2.98 -10.50
C THR A 28 5.44 2.02 -10.00
N PHE A 29 5.17 0.71 -10.01
CA PHE A 29 6.16 -0.30 -9.61
C PHE A 29 7.41 -0.25 -10.48
N ALA A 30 7.29 0.04 -11.78
CA ALA A 30 8.44 0.20 -12.66
C ALA A 30 9.29 1.44 -12.30
N GLN A 31 8.68 2.51 -11.79
CA GLN A 31 9.33 3.79 -11.52
C GLN A 31 9.89 3.94 -10.10
N VAL A 32 9.29 3.30 -9.09
CA VAL A 32 9.76 3.42 -7.70
C VAL A 32 11.11 2.71 -7.49
N ASP A 33 11.87 3.21 -6.51
CA ASP A 33 13.18 2.68 -6.15
C ASP A 33 13.06 1.49 -5.19
N LEU A 34 11.99 1.45 -4.38
CA LEU A 34 11.76 0.48 -3.32
C LEU A 34 10.27 0.16 -3.17
N ILE A 35 9.96 -1.10 -2.83
CA ILE A 35 8.61 -1.51 -2.45
C ILE A 35 8.60 -1.90 -0.96
N ALA A 36 7.82 -1.18 -0.16
CA ALA A 36 7.50 -1.55 1.21
C ALA A 36 6.27 -2.48 1.18
N ALA A 37 6.41 -3.68 1.73
CA ALA A 37 5.38 -4.72 1.69
C ALA A 37 5.22 -5.42 3.05
N GLU A 38 4.01 -5.90 3.32
CA GLU A 38 3.70 -6.71 4.50
C GLU A 38 4.42 -8.06 4.47
N ASP A 39 4.10 -8.92 3.49
CA ASP A 39 4.89 -10.12 3.18
C ASP A 39 5.63 -9.97 1.83
N THR A 40 6.95 -9.83 1.92
CA THR A 40 7.82 -9.71 0.74
C THR A 40 7.86 -10.98 -0.12
N ARG A 41 7.54 -12.15 0.44
CA ARG A 41 7.48 -13.42 -0.30
C ARG A 41 6.24 -13.42 -1.18
N HIS A 42 5.07 -13.15 -0.59
CA HIS A 42 3.80 -13.05 -1.31
C HIS A 42 3.89 -11.98 -2.41
N SER A 43 4.29 -10.77 -2.02
CA SER A 43 4.45 -9.65 -2.95
C SER A 43 5.47 -9.94 -4.05
N GLY A 44 6.54 -10.68 -3.72
CA GLY A 44 7.53 -11.13 -4.70
C GLY A 44 6.95 -12.04 -5.79
N LEU A 45 6.07 -12.99 -5.42
CA LEU A 45 5.36 -13.82 -6.40
C LEU A 45 4.45 -12.97 -7.29
N LEU A 46 3.66 -12.07 -6.70
CA LEU A 46 2.78 -11.17 -7.44
C LEU A 46 3.54 -10.37 -8.50
N LEU A 47 4.62 -9.68 -8.11
CA LEU A 47 5.42 -8.86 -9.02
C LEU A 47 6.14 -9.69 -10.09
N SER A 48 6.50 -10.94 -9.77
CA SER A 48 7.10 -11.86 -10.74
C SER A 48 6.14 -12.24 -11.88
N HIS A 49 4.83 -12.34 -11.62
CA HIS A 49 3.82 -12.56 -12.67
C HIS A 49 3.77 -11.44 -13.71
N TYR A 50 4.15 -10.21 -13.32
CA TYR A 50 4.21 -9.06 -14.22
C TYR A 50 5.63 -8.79 -14.75
N GLY A 51 6.60 -9.66 -14.45
CA GLY A 51 7.99 -9.47 -14.83
C GLY A 51 8.68 -8.29 -14.14
N ILE A 52 8.17 -7.85 -12.98
CA ILE A 52 8.71 -6.70 -12.24
C ILE A 52 9.66 -7.21 -11.15
N LYS A 53 10.89 -6.69 -11.16
CA LYS A 53 11.90 -6.96 -10.14
C LYS A 53 12.29 -5.66 -9.44
N LYS A 54 12.00 -5.58 -8.14
CA LYS A 54 12.32 -4.43 -7.30
C LYS A 54 12.86 -4.89 -5.94
N PRO A 55 13.71 -4.07 -5.28
CA PRO A 55 14.08 -4.34 -3.90
C PRO A 55 12.85 -4.17 -3.00
N PHE A 56 12.77 -5.01 -1.98
CA PHE A 56 11.70 -4.98 -1.00
C PHE A 56 12.19 -4.49 0.35
N PHE A 57 11.27 -3.92 1.11
CA PHE A 57 11.42 -3.61 2.52
C PHE A 57 10.21 -4.17 3.28
N ALA A 58 10.45 -5.07 4.23
CA ALA A 58 9.38 -5.68 5.01
C ALA A 58 8.87 -4.72 6.10
N LEU A 59 7.57 -4.40 6.03
CA LEU A 59 6.86 -3.51 6.94
C LEU A 59 5.55 -4.18 7.39
N HIS A 60 5.50 -4.61 8.65
CA HIS A 60 4.35 -5.33 9.21
C HIS A 60 3.92 -4.67 10.54
N ASP A 61 2.69 -4.86 10.98
CA ASP A 61 2.09 -4.14 12.13
C ASP A 61 3.01 -4.06 13.36
N HIS A 62 3.60 -5.18 13.78
CA HIS A 62 4.46 -5.23 14.97
C HIS A 62 5.73 -4.38 14.89
N ASN A 63 6.21 -4.05 13.68
CA ASN A 63 7.46 -3.32 13.49
C ASN A 63 7.26 -1.93 12.86
N GLU A 64 6.01 -1.57 12.52
CA GLU A 64 5.75 -0.47 11.62
C GLU A 64 6.27 0.85 12.20
N GLN A 65 6.01 1.08 13.49
CA GLN A 65 6.42 2.30 14.18
C GLN A 65 7.95 2.45 14.21
N GLU A 66 8.68 1.36 14.44
CA GLU A 66 10.14 1.34 14.46
C GLU A 66 10.74 1.41 13.06
N LYS A 67 10.10 0.89 12.02
CA LYS A 67 10.69 0.86 10.67
C LYS A 67 10.26 2.02 9.77
N ALA A 68 9.14 2.68 10.08
CA ALA A 68 8.63 3.81 9.30
C ALA A 68 9.68 4.94 9.17
N HIS A 69 10.45 5.23 10.22
CA HIS A 69 11.47 6.28 10.17
C HIS A 69 12.55 6.00 9.11
N ILE A 70 12.92 4.73 8.89
CA ILE A 70 13.92 4.34 7.89
C ILE A 70 13.42 4.68 6.48
N LEU A 71 12.13 4.41 6.22
CA LEU A 71 11.50 4.72 4.93
C LEU A 71 11.33 6.22 4.74
N VAL A 72 10.95 6.96 5.79
CA VAL A 72 10.85 8.42 5.78
C VAL A 72 12.19 9.07 5.45
N GLU A 73 13.30 8.59 6.02
CA GLU A 73 14.63 9.12 5.70
C GLU A 73 15.03 8.83 4.24
N LYS A 74 14.69 7.66 3.70
CA LYS A 74 14.89 7.36 2.27
C LYS A 74 14.09 8.29 1.36
N LEU A 75 12.84 8.58 1.73
CA LEU A 75 11.99 9.53 1.01
C LEU A 75 12.57 10.94 1.06
N LYS A 76 13.08 11.40 2.21
CA LYS A 76 13.77 12.70 2.31
C LYS A 76 15.02 12.79 1.43
N GLN A 77 15.70 11.67 1.22
CA GLN A 77 16.86 11.54 0.32
C GLN A 77 16.49 11.43 -1.17
N GLY A 78 15.20 11.39 -1.50
CA GLY A 78 14.72 11.38 -2.89
C GLY A 78 14.32 10.04 -3.45
N SER A 79 14.38 8.97 -2.66
CA SER A 79 13.88 7.67 -3.10
C SER A 79 12.35 7.66 -3.19
N ASN A 80 11.81 7.23 -4.31
CA ASN A 80 10.38 6.96 -4.46
C ASN A 80 10.06 5.56 -3.93
N ILE A 81 9.00 5.45 -3.13
CA ILE A 81 8.63 4.20 -2.45
C ILE A 81 7.17 3.86 -2.76
N ALA A 82 6.89 2.62 -3.13
CA ALA A 82 5.52 2.09 -3.15
C ALA A 82 5.25 1.31 -1.86
N LEU A 83 4.15 1.61 -1.17
CA LEU A 83 3.60 0.81 -0.10
C LEU A 83 2.49 -0.09 -0.66
N ILE A 84 2.58 -1.39 -0.37
CA ILE A 84 1.59 -2.40 -0.74
C ILE A 84 1.23 -3.28 0.46
N SER A 85 0.02 -3.84 0.45
CA SER A 85 -0.38 -4.96 1.31
C SER A 85 -0.47 -6.25 0.49
N ASP A 86 -0.61 -7.37 1.18
CA ASP A 86 -0.69 -8.69 0.55
C ASP A 86 -1.85 -8.80 -0.45
N ALA A 87 -2.98 -8.13 -0.17
CA ALA A 87 -4.12 -8.08 -1.05
C ALA A 87 -4.97 -6.82 -0.82
N GLY A 88 -5.31 -6.11 -1.88
CA GLY A 88 -6.23 -4.98 -1.82
C GLY A 88 -5.55 -3.66 -1.52
N THR A 89 -6.26 -2.77 -0.82
CA THR A 89 -5.82 -1.39 -0.59
C THR A 89 -5.09 -1.30 0.76
N PRO A 90 -3.80 -0.89 0.78
CA PRO A 90 -3.05 -0.71 2.02
C PRO A 90 -3.78 0.22 3.01
N LEU A 91 -3.49 0.07 4.30
CA LEU A 91 -4.12 0.77 5.43
C LEU A 91 -5.58 0.36 5.73
N ILE A 92 -6.25 -0.43 4.88
CA ILE A 92 -7.62 -0.90 5.14
C ILE A 92 -7.54 -2.29 5.77
N SER A 93 -7.47 -2.31 7.11
CA SER A 93 -7.17 -3.51 7.90
C SER A 93 -5.79 -4.13 7.63
N ASP A 94 -4.88 -3.32 7.08
CA ASP A 94 -3.50 -3.66 6.73
C ASP A 94 -2.51 -2.65 7.36
N PRO A 95 -1.21 -2.97 7.49
CA PRO A 95 -0.18 -2.03 7.96
C PRO A 95 -0.02 -0.81 7.05
N GLY A 96 0.60 0.25 7.57
CA GLY A 96 1.00 1.43 6.79
C GLY A 96 0.55 2.77 7.36
N PHE A 97 -0.29 2.76 8.40
CA PHE A 97 -0.81 3.96 9.04
C PHE A 97 0.31 4.84 9.61
N HIS A 98 1.25 4.25 10.35
CA HIS A 98 2.34 5.00 10.98
C HIS A 98 3.29 5.59 9.94
N LEU A 99 3.58 4.85 8.85
CA LEU A 99 4.39 5.36 7.75
C LEU A 99 3.74 6.57 7.08
N VAL A 100 2.45 6.47 6.71
CA VAL A 100 1.72 7.57 6.07
C VAL A 100 1.67 8.78 7.00
N ARG A 101 1.39 8.57 8.30
CA ARG A 101 1.36 9.64 9.29
C ARG A 101 2.70 10.38 9.37
N GLN A 102 3.81 9.66 9.53
CA GLN A 102 5.14 10.28 9.59
C GLN A 102 5.52 10.99 8.29
N CYS A 103 5.14 10.45 7.13
CA CYS A 103 5.34 11.13 5.85
C CYS A 103 4.61 12.47 5.80
N ARG A 104 3.34 12.51 6.23
CA ARG A 104 2.55 13.74 6.28
C ARG A 104 3.12 14.76 7.25
N GLU A 105 3.54 14.32 8.43
CA GLU A 105 4.20 15.18 9.43
C GLU A 105 5.53 15.77 8.90
N ALA A 106 6.25 15.02 8.05
CA ALA A 106 7.49 15.46 7.42
C ALA A 106 7.30 16.26 6.12
N GLY A 107 6.05 16.54 5.69
CA GLY A 107 5.77 17.24 4.44
C GLY A 107 6.05 16.43 3.17
N ILE A 108 6.26 15.12 3.29
CA ILE A 108 6.49 14.21 2.16
C ILE A 108 5.17 14.00 1.41
N ARG A 109 5.24 14.07 0.08
CA ARG A 109 4.09 13.84 -0.78
C ARG A 109 3.66 12.37 -0.71
N VAL A 110 2.39 12.15 -0.35
CA VAL A 110 1.74 10.84 -0.38
C VAL A 110 0.74 10.81 -1.54
N VAL A 111 0.85 9.83 -2.43
CA VAL A 111 0.02 9.69 -3.63
C VAL A 111 -0.75 8.36 -3.58
N PRO A 112 -2.05 8.38 -3.22
CA PRO A 112 -2.86 7.17 -3.25
C PRO A 112 -3.26 6.81 -4.69
N LEU A 113 -3.12 5.53 -5.04
CA LEU A 113 -3.65 4.96 -6.26
C LEU A 113 -5.02 4.31 -6.00
N PRO A 114 -6.03 4.56 -6.85
CA PRO A 114 -7.24 3.75 -6.82
C PRO A 114 -6.91 2.32 -7.25
N GLY A 115 -7.65 1.36 -6.71
CA GLY A 115 -7.53 -0.05 -7.05
C GLY A 115 -8.46 -0.91 -6.19
N ALA A 116 -8.16 -2.20 -6.10
CA ALA A 116 -9.05 -3.18 -5.48
C ALA A 116 -9.21 -2.93 -3.97
N CYS A 117 -10.45 -2.96 -3.48
CA CYS A 117 -10.80 -2.94 -2.07
C CYS A 117 -11.98 -3.89 -1.84
N ALA A 118 -11.76 -4.99 -1.11
CA ALA A 118 -12.75 -6.05 -0.95
C ALA A 118 -14.08 -5.54 -0.36
N ALA A 119 -14.01 -4.67 0.64
CA ALA A 119 -15.20 -4.11 1.29
C ALA A 119 -16.07 -3.31 0.32
N ILE A 120 -15.45 -2.45 -0.50
CA ILE A 120 -16.16 -1.61 -1.47
C ILE A 120 -16.71 -2.44 -2.63
N THR A 121 -15.92 -3.41 -3.12
CA THR A 121 -16.37 -4.35 -4.17
C THR A 121 -17.58 -5.16 -3.71
N ALA A 122 -17.60 -5.63 -2.45
CA ALA A 122 -18.75 -6.33 -1.90
C ALA A 122 -19.97 -5.41 -1.75
N LEU A 123 -19.77 -4.20 -1.21
CA LEU A 123 -20.84 -3.24 -1.00
C LEU A 123 -21.56 -2.86 -2.30
N CYS A 124 -20.83 -2.59 -3.38
CA CYS A 124 -21.44 -2.15 -4.64
C CYS A 124 -22.29 -3.23 -5.33
N ALA A 125 -22.10 -4.51 -5.01
CA ALA A 125 -22.87 -5.63 -5.54
C ALA A 125 -23.94 -6.16 -4.55
N SER A 126 -23.98 -5.64 -3.33
CA SER A 126 -24.76 -6.22 -2.23
C SER A 126 -26.29 -6.01 -2.32
N GLY A 127 -26.75 -5.02 -3.10
CA GLY A 127 -28.16 -4.64 -3.14
C GLY A 127 -28.66 -3.91 -1.90
N ILE A 128 -27.78 -3.48 -0.98
CA ILE A 128 -28.13 -2.66 0.19
C ILE A 128 -27.84 -1.18 -0.07
N ALA A 129 -28.43 -0.30 0.75
CA ALA A 129 -28.16 1.13 0.68
C ALA A 129 -26.67 1.43 0.92
N SER A 130 -26.08 2.26 0.05
CA SER A 130 -24.64 2.54 0.02
C SER A 130 -24.32 4.05 0.04
N ASP A 131 -25.33 4.90 0.22
CA ASP A 131 -25.17 6.34 0.43
C ASP A 131 -24.47 6.66 1.76
N ARG A 132 -24.64 5.78 2.76
CA ARG A 132 -23.92 5.79 4.04
C ARG A 132 -23.65 4.35 4.49
N PHE A 133 -22.42 4.07 4.91
CA PHE A 133 -22.05 2.75 5.43
C PHE A 133 -20.92 2.89 6.46
N CYS A 134 -20.74 1.86 7.29
CA CYS A 134 -19.63 1.73 8.22
C CYS A 134 -18.77 0.52 7.83
N PHE A 135 -17.45 0.70 7.84
CA PHE A 135 -16.49 -0.39 7.71
C PHE A 135 -15.87 -0.65 9.09
N GLU A 136 -16.18 -1.82 9.67
CA GLU A 136 -15.75 -2.19 11.03
C GLU A 136 -14.56 -3.16 11.03
N GLY A 137 -14.07 -3.58 9.86
CA GLY A 137 -12.98 -4.55 9.75
C GLY A 137 -13.34 -5.91 10.36
N PHE A 138 -12.44 -6.43 11.20
CA PHE A 138 -12.58 -7.75 11.82
C PHE A 138 -13.11 -7.64 13.25
N PHE A 139 -14.11 -8.47 13.58
CA PHE A 139 -14.55 -8.63 14.96
C PHE A 139 -13.47 -9.26 15.85
N THR A 140 -13.50 -8.93 17.14
CA THR A 140 -12.67 -9.57 18.15
C THR A 140 -12.89 -11.09 18.09
N ARG A 141 -11.80 -11.87 18.00
CA ARG A 141 -11.90 -13.32 18.17
C ARG A 141 -12.18 -13.62 19.64
N GLU A 142 -13.29 -14.31 19.93
CA GLU A 142 -13.47 -14.93 21.24
C GLU A 142 -12.32 -15.95 21.44
N LYS A 143 -11.69 -15.90 22.62
CA LYS A 143 -10.58 -16.80 22.98
C LYS A 143 -11.10 -18.19 23.33
#